data_AF-A0A427ACS9-F1
#
_entry.id   AF-A0A427ACS9-F1
#
_cell.length_a   1.000
_cell.length_b   1.000
_cell.length_c   1.000
_cell.angle_alpha   90.00
_cell.angle_beta   90.00
_cell.angle_gamma   90.00
#
_symmetry.space_group_name_H-M   'P 1'
#
loop_
_entity.id
_entity.type
_entity.pdbx_description
1 polymer ?
#
loop_
_entity_poly.entity_id
_entity_poly.type
_entity_poly.pdbx_seq_one_letter_code
_entity_poly.pdbx_strand_id
1 'polypeptide(L)'
;MKSQKHTNKGSVGSTLLDREACFKVVAGAVKAVANNSVVDLRSPEVAVLVELLPISGVPRGSLVVGVSVLPLEIVTTKPRLCIKSLVADINVTKRSV
;
A
#
# COMPACT_ATOMS: atom_id res chain seq x y z
N MET A 1 15.49 -37.63 7.82
CA MET A 1 14.48 -36.63 7.41
C MET A 1 15.16 -35.60 6.53
N LYS A 2 14.80 -35.49 5.25
CA LYS A 2 15.41 -34.53 4.32
C LYS A 2 14.62 -33.21 4.40
N SER A 3 15.23 -32.15 4.89
CA SER A 3 14.64 -30.81 4.82
C SER A 3 14.56 -30.39 3.36
N GLN A 4 13.33 -30.30 2.88
CA GLN A 4 12.99 -29.86 1.54
C GLN A 4 13.34 -28.37 1.43
N LYS A 5 14.38 -28.06 0.67
CA LYS A 5 14.79 -26.69 0.32
C LYS A 5 13.65 -26.09 -0.51
N HIS A 6 12.78 -25.32 0.13
CA HIS A 6 11.88 -24.42 -0.59
C HIS A 6 12.75 -23.35 -1.24
N THR A 7 13.16 -23.61 -2.47
CA THR A 7 13.54 -22.58 -3.42
C THR A 7 12.36 -21.63 -3.51
N ASN A 8 12.48 -20.49 -2.83
CA ASN A 8 11.62 -19.34 -3.02
C ASN A 8 11.91 -18.85 -4.45
N LYS A 9 11.27 -19.51 -5.43
CA LYS A 9 11.19 -19.02 -6.80
C LYS A 9 10.58 -17.64 -6.67
N GLY A 10 11.39 -16.64 -7.02
CA GLY A 10 11.12 -15.25 -6.78
C GLY A 10 9.65 -14.96 -6.93
N SER A 11 9.05 -14.49 -5.83
CA SER A 11 7.88 -13.63 -5.91
C SER A 11 8.16 -12.68 -7.05
N VAL A 12 7.50 -12.88 -8.19
CA VAL A 12 7.48 -11.93 -9.30
C VAL A 12 7.15 -10.63 -8.61
N GLY A 13 8.16 -9.77 -8.44
CA GLY A 13 8.03 -8.55 -7.68
C GLY A 13 6.87 -7.84 -8.34
N SER A 14 5.72 -7.80 -7.66
CA SER A 14 4.56 -7.08 -8.15
C SER A 14 5.13 -5.72 -8.47
N THR A 15 5.11 -5.32 -9.73
CA THR A 15 5.55 -4.00 -10.15
C THR A 15 4.66 -3.05 -9.38
N LEU A 16 5.13 -2.60 -8.22
CA LEU A 16 4.48 -1.58 -7.42
C LEU A 16 4.25 -0.45 -8.41
N LEU A 17 2.99 -0.12 -8.66
CA LEU A 17 2.66 0.92 -9.61
C LEU A 17 3.47 2.14 -9.20
N ASP A 18 4.28 2.65 -10.12
CA ASP A 18 4.94 3.93 -9.91
C ASP A 18 3.88 4.95 -9.50
N ARG A 19 4.25 5.89 -8.63
CA ARG A 19 3.32 6.85 -8.05
C ARG A 19 2.53 7.59 -9.13
N GLU A 20 3.18 7.92 -10.25
CA GLU A 20 2.54 8.57 -11.39
C GLU A 20 1.52 7.66 -12.09
N ALA A 21 1.85 6.38 -12.26
CA ALA A 21 0.93 5.39 -12.82
C ALA A 21 -0.30 5.19 -11.93
N CYS A 22 -0.11 5.17 -10.60
CA CYS A 22 -1.20 5.11 -9.64
C CYS A 22 -2.15 6.32 -9.77
N PHE A 23 -1.60 7.54 -9.85
CA PHE A 23 -2.39 8.75 -10.07
C PHE A 23 -3.20 8.70 -11.35
N LYS A 24 -2.60 8.26 -12.47
CA LYS A 24 -3.31 8.13 -13.76
C LYS A 24 -4.49 7.17 -13.67
N VAL A 25 -4.30 6.00 -13.06
CA VAL A 25 -5.35 4.98 -12.91
C VAL A 25 -6.48 5.50 -12.01
N VAL A 26 -6.15 6.01 -10.82
CA VAL A 26 -7.15 6.50 -9.86
C VAL A 26 -7.91 7.70 -10.44
N ALA A 27 -7.22 8.67 -11.03
CA ALA A 27 -7.86 9.82 -11.65
C ALA A 27 -8.77 9.42 -12.81
N GLY A 28 -8.33 8.47 -13.65
CA GLY A 28 -9.15 7.94 -14.74
C GLY A 28 -10.42 7.26 -14.23
N ALA A 29 -10.31 6.44 -13.19
CA ALA A 29 -11.46 5.77 -12.56
C ALA A 29 -12.46 6.79 -11.96
N VAL A 30 -11.96 7.81 -11.27
CA VAL A 30 -12.81 8.89 -10.70
C VAL A 30 -13.46 9.70 -11.82
N LYS A 31 -12.74 10.02 -12.89
CA LYS A 31 -13.28 10.78 -14.02
C LYS A 31 -14.39 10.05 -14.76
N ALA A 32 -14.33 8.72 -14.84
CA ALA A 32 -15.36 7.90 -15.46
C ALA A 32 -16.71 7.95 -14.73
N VAL A 33 -16.71 8.22 -13.42
CA VAL A 33 -17.93 8.35 -12.61
C VAL A 33 -18.30 9.81 -12.33
N ALA A 34 -17.32 10.72 -12.34
CA ALA A 34 -17.48 12.15 -12.13
C ALA A 34 -16.74 12.93 -13.23
N ASN A 35 -17.42 13.15 -14.36
CA ASN A 35 -16.83 13.69 -15.60
C ASN A 35 -16.12 15.06 -15.43
N ASN A 36 -16.62 15.90 -14.51
CA ASN A 36 -16.08 17.23 -14.23
C ASN A 36 -15.02 17.24 -13.11
N SER A 37 -14.58 16.07 -12.65
CA SER A 37 -13.55 15.97 -11.61
C SER A 37 -12.17 16.39 -12.13
N VAL A 38 -11.38 16.98 -11.23
CA VAL A 38 -10.00 17.40 -11.45
C VAL A 38 -9.15 16.86 -10.31
N VAL A 39 -7.91 16.49 -10.62
CA VAL A 39 -6.94 16.09 -9.60
C VAL A 39 -6.31 17.34 -8.99
N ASP A 40 -6.57 17.58 -7.71
CA ASP A 40 -5.87 18.60 -6.91
C ASP A 40 -5.04 17.91 -5.82
N LEU A 41 -3.74 18.18 -5.78
CA LEU A 41 -2.81 17.64 -4.79
C LEU A 41 -2.54 18.60 -3.64
N ARG A 42 -3.03 19.84 -3.72
CA ARG A 42 -2.82 20.90 -2.74
C ARG A 42 -4.03 21.04 -1.81
N SER A 43 -5.23 21.10 -2.37
CA SER A 43 -6.47 21.32 -1.62
C SER A 43 -7.61 20.39 -2.10
N PRO A 44 -7.45 19.06 -2.01
CA PRO A 44 -8.46 18.13 -2.50
C PRO A 44 -9.75 18.22 -1.68
N GLU A 45 -10.92 18.20 -2.32
CA GLU A 45 -12.21 18.04 -1.63
C GLU A 45 -12.38 16.61 -1.09
N VAL A 46 -11.86 15.63 -1.85
CA VAL A 46 -11.90 14.21 -1.53
C VAL A 46 -10.52 13.61 -1.77
N ALA A 47 -10.03 12.85 -0.80
CA ALA A 47 -8.80 12.08 -0.90
C ALA A 47 -9.10 10.61 -1.19
N VAL A 48 -8.42 10.05 -2.18
CA VAL A 48 -8.46 8.61 -2.46
C VAL A 48 -7.16 7.99 -1.97
N LEU A 49 -7.25 7.13 -0.96
CA LEU A 49 -6.12 6.41 -0.39
C LEU A 49 -6.10 4.98 -0.93
N VAL A 50 -4.95 4.57 -1.47
CA VAL A 50 -4.72 3.22 -1.97
C VAL A 50 -3.58 2.61 -1.16
N GLU A 51 -3.86 1.53 -0.45
CA GLU A 51 -2.89 0.88 0.45
C GLU A 51 -2.83 -0.63 0.21
N LEU A 52 -1.64 -1.22 0.33
CA LEU A 52 -1.47 -2.66 0.31
C LEU A 52 -1.63 -3.20 1.72
N LEU A 53 -2.63 -4.07 1.94
CA LEU A 53 -2.98 -4.56 3.26
C LEU A 53 -2.36 -5.94 3.53
N PRO A 54 -1.57 -6.09 4.61
CA PRO A 54 -1.08 -7.40 5.04
C PRO A 54 -2.19 -8.15 5.79
N ILE A 55 -3.08 -8.82 5.04
CA ILE A 55 -4.21 -9.55 5.63
C ILE A 55 -3.80 -10.98 5.95
N SER A 56 -3.96 -11.38 7.22
CA SER A 56 -3.75 -12.77 7.66
C SER A 56 -4.81 -13.71 7.06
N GLY A 57 -4.42 -14.93 6.73
CA GLY A 57 -5.31 -15.93 6.13
C GLY A 57 -5.49 -15.80 4.61
N VAL A 58 -4.93 -14.76 3.99
CA VAL A 58 -4.90 -14.63 2.53
C VAL A 58 -3.78 -15.53 1.96
N PRO A 59 -4.02 -16.24 0.84
CA PRO A 59 -3.01 -17.08 0.21
C PRO A 59 -1.70 -16.32 -0.06
N ARG A 60 -0.57 -16.98 0.22
CA ARG A 60 0.75 -16.39 0.00
C ARG A 60 0.93 -16.02 -1.48
N GLY A 61 1.33 -14.79 -1.73
CA GLY A 61 1.49 -14.23 -3.09
C GLY A 61 0.26 -13.49 -3.62
N SER A 62 -0.89 -13.55 -2.93
CA SER A 62 -2.02 -12.68 -3.24
C SER A 62 -1.78 -11.26 -2.71
N LEU A 63 -2.20 -10.27 -3.48
CA LEU A 63 -2.16 -8.85 -3.08
C LEU A 63 -3.58 -8.42 -2.72
N VAL A 64 -3.74 -7.82 -1.53
CA VAL A 64 -4.99 -7.20 -1.12
C VAL A 64 -4.76 -5.71 -1.04
N VAL A 65 -5.58 -4.96 -1.76
CA VAL A 65 -5.51 -3.50 -1.80
C VAL A 65 -6.74 -2.94 -1.12
N GLY A 66 -6.53 -2.08 -0.13
CA GLY A 66 -7.55 -1.22 0.44
C GLY A 66 -7.69 0.05 -0.40
N VAL A 67 -8.93 0.43 -0.72
CA VAL A 67 -9.24 1.72 -1.34
C VAL A 67 -10.20 2.46 -0.42
N SER A 68 -9.78 3.62 0.06
CA SER A 68 -10.58 4.50 0.91
C SER A 68 -10.84 5.81 0.19
N VAL A 69 -12.10 6.24 0.13
CA VAL A 69 -12.51 7.55 -0.40
C VAL A 69 -12.97 8.38 0.79
N LEU A 70 -12.18 9.40 1.14
CA LEU A 70 -12.34 10.16 2.37
C LEU A 70 -12.53 11.64 2.05
N PRO A 71 -13.50 12.32 2.68
CA PRO A 71 -13.59 13.78 2.60
C PRO A 71 -12.39 14.42 3.30
N LEU A 72 -12.00 15.62 2.86
CA LEU A 72 -10.80 16.32 3.34
C LEU A 72 -10.76 16.50 4.86
N GLU A 73 -11.93 16.70 5.48
CA GLU A 73 -12.09 16.89 6.92
C GLU A 73 -11.55 15.67 7.68
N ILE A 74 -11.81 14.45 7.21
CA ILE A 74 -11.34 13.23 7.88
C ILE A 74 -9.82 13.07 7.77
N VAL A 75 -9.23 13.54 6.68
CA VAL A 75 -7.78 13.44 6.47
C VAL A 75 -7.00 14.47 7.30
N THR A 76 -7.61 15.62 7.57
CA THR A 76 -6.97 16.78 8.23
C THR A 76 -7.34 16.94 9.71
N THR A 77 -8.37 16.25 10.18
CA THR A 77 -8.82 16.29 11.58
C THR A 77 -7.77 15.75 12.57
N LYS A 78 -7.74 16.36 13.75
CA LYS A 78 -6.98 15.90 14.92
C LYS A 78 -7.98 15.43 16.00
N PRO A 79 -7.60 14.47 16.87
CA PRO A 79 -6.28 13.86 17.02
C PRO A 79 -6.03 12.68 16.06
N ARG A 80 -4.79 12.53 15.57
CA ARG A 80 -4.38 11.38 14.75
C ARG A 80 -3.68 10.35 15.63
N LEU A 81 -4.19 9.13 15.65
CA LEU A 81 -3.53 8.01 16.32
C LEU A 81 -2.44 7.43 15.41
N CYS A 82 -1.17 7.72 15.73
CA CYS A 82 -0.03 7.21 14.99
C CYS A 82 0.58 6.00 15.71
N ILE A 83 0.29 4.79 15.24
CA ILE A 83 0.92 3.57 15.75
C ILE A 83 2.13 3.26 14.86
N LYS A 84 3.32 3.23 15.45
CA LYS A 84 4.54 2.77 14.77
C LYS A 84 4.86 1.35 15.25
N SER A 85 5.23 0.48 14.32
CA SER A 85 5.83 -0.81 14.69
C SER A 85 7.11 -0.53 15.46
N LEU A 86 7.26 -1.13 16.64
CA LEU A 86 8.56 -1.27 17.26
C LEU A 86 9.39 -2.13 16.30
N VAL A 87 10.51 -1.61 15.81
CA VAL A 87 11.38 -2.30 14.86
C VAL A 87 11.74 -3.66 15.46
N ALA A 88 11.59 -4.75 14.70
CA ALA A 88 12.29 -5.99 15.05
C ALA A 88 13.77 -5.73 14.76
N ASP A 89 14.53 -5.40 15.81
CA ASP A 89 15.99 -5.33 15.75
C ASP A 89 16.51 -6.70 15.31
N ILE A 90 16.67 -6.86 13.99
CA ILE A 90 17.49 -7.94 13.46
C ILE A 90 18.91 -7.50 13.76
N ASN A 91 19.36 -7.78 14.98
CA ASN A 91 20.78 -7.81 15.30
C ASN A 91 21.41 -8.81 14.32
N VAL A 92 21.94 -8.30 13.20
CA VAL A 92 22.77 -9.07 12.29
C VAL A 92 24.06 -9.34 13.04
N THR A 93 24.07 -10.40 13.84
CA THR A 93 25.29 -10.99 14.35
C THR A 93 26.05 -11.53 13.14
N LYS A 94 26.98 -10.75 12.60
CA LYS A 94 28.03 -11.24 11.69
C LYS A 94 28.75 -12.37 12.40
N ARG A 95 28.45 -13.63 12.05
CA ARG A 95 29.39 -14.74 12.25
C ARG A 95 30.33 -14.74 11.06
N SER A 96 31.58 -14.32 11.33
CA SER A 96 32.73 -14.61 10.48
C SER A 96 32.92 -16.12 10.39
N VAL A 97 32.93 -16.65 9.18
CA VAL A 97 33.58 -17.91 8.82
C VAL A 97 34.62 -17.56 7.78
#